data_AF-A0A7J4KUG6-F1
#
_entry.id   AF-A0A7J4KUG6-F1
#
_cell.length_a   1.000
_cell.length_b   1.000
_cell.length_c   1.000
_cell.angle_alpha   90.00
_cell.angle_beta   90.00
_cell.angle_gamma   90.00
#
_symmetry.space_group_name_H-M   'P 1'
#
loop_
_entity.id
_entity.type
_entity.pdbx_description
1 polymer ?
#
loop_
_entity_poly.entity_id
_entity_poly.type
_entity_poly.pdbx_seq_one_letter_code
_entity_poly.pdbx_strand_id
1 'polypeptide(L)'
;MKEKTIFLLGTFHSFKKYKEKVRKVTKENNFSGFFSEGVDSKKLITKNNLTKEPFLILPIYSFLKILQSRGTEFDELQKISLKRKISIYGLDENIKSILDRFHKQYNYFIYAFIFFLMLIIVDIGQSIINLVFSFVFSSILYFGYFIIITSKIRERIWIKRIVRISKYKRKGNFLLVAGKFHINRVKKELIKRGFSVEVA
;
A
#
# COMPACT_ATOMS: atom_id res chain seq x y z
N MET A 1 -23.55 -20.81 12.11
CA MET A 1 -22.30 -20.96 11.31
C MET A 1 -21.17 -20.30 12.09
N LYS A 2 -19.99 -20.93 12.28
CA LYS A 2 -18.84 -20.23 12.90
C LYS A 2 -18.51 -18.99 12.06
N GLU A 3 -18.53 -17.82 12.68
CA GLU A 3 -18.21 -16.55 12.03
C GLU A 3 -16.79 -16.57 11.47
N LYS A 4 -16.58 -15.87 10.35
CA LYS A 4 -15.25 -15.66 9.78
C LYS A 4 -14.65 -14.46 10.49
N THR A 5 -13.62 -14.69 11.30
CA THR A 5 -12.89 -13.62 11.97
C THR A 5 -11.68 -13.20 11.15
N ILE A 6 -11.60 -11.90 10.84
CA ILE A 6 -10.44 -11.29 10.22
C ILE A 6 -9.65 -10.56 11.32
N PHE A 7 -8.47 -11.09 11.62
CA PHE A 7 -7.50 -10.47 12.50
C PHE A 7 -6.73 -9.42 11.70
N LEU A 8 -6.67 -8.21 12.21
CA LEU A 8 -5.98 -7.08 11.59
C LEU A 8 -4.73 -6.75 12.39
N LEU A 9 -3.57 -6.90 11.76
CA LEU A 9 -2.28 -6.54 12.34
C LEU A 9 -1.69 -5.35 11.57
N GLY A 10 -1.75 -4.18 12.21
CA GLY A 10 -1.15 -2.95 11.71
C GLY A 10 0.34 -2.90 11.99
N THR A 11 1.15 -2.82 10.94
CA THR A 11 2.61 -2.76 11.04
C THR A 11 3.16 -1.40 10.64
N PHE A 12 4.35 -1.10 11.15
CA PHE A 12 5.27 -0.18 10.47
C PHE A 12 6.40 -1.05 9.94
N HIS A 13 6.46 -1.18 8.62
CA HIS A 13 7.32 -2.12 7.90
C HIS A 13 8.79 -2.10 8.38
N SER A 14 9.27 -0.97 8.90
CA SER A 14 10.66 -0.79 9.34
C SER A 14 11.04 -1.29 10.73
N PHE A 15 10.11 -1.79 11.56
CA PHE A 15 10.41 -2.08 12.98
C PHE A 15 10.38 -3.56 13.32
N LYS A 16 11.48 -4.07 13.89
CA LYS A 16 11.65 -5.46 14.35
C LYS A 16 10.52 -5.94 15.26
N LYS A 17 9.96 -5.06 16.11
CA LYS A 17 8.84 -5.40 17.01
C LYS A 17 7.62 -5.97 16.29
N TYR A 18 7.36 -5.57 15.04
CA TYR A 18 6.21 -6.09 14.28
C TYR A 18 6.41 -7.52 13.80
N LYS A 19 7.66 -7.93 13.57
CA LYS A 19 8.01 -9.32 13.30
C LYS A 19 7.68 -10.23 14.48
N GLU A 20 8.05 -9.80 15.69
CA GLU A 20 7.73 -10.52 16.92
C GLU A 20 6.21 -10.57 17.14
N LYS A 21 5.52 -9.48 16.84
CA LYS A 21 4.05 -9.43 16.91
C LYS A 21 3.39 -10.41 15.93
N VAL A 22 3.87 -10.50 14.69
CA VAL A 22 3.41 -11.52 13.71
C VAL A 22 3.62 -12.93 14.30
N ARG A 23 4.79 -13.22 14.86
CA ARG A 23 5.09 -14.53 15.47
C ARG A 23 4.16 -14.84 16.65
N LYS A 24 3.93 -13.87 17.53
CA LYS A 24 3.08 -14.03 18.71
C LYS A 24 1.64 -14.34 18.29
N VAL A 25 1.05 -13.47 17.46
CA VAL A 25 -0.34 -13.61 16.98
C VAL A 25 -0.55 -14.92 16.25
N THR A 26 0.40 -15.33 15.39
CA THR A 26 0.33 -16.61 14.69
C THR A 26 0.56 -17.82 15.60
N LYS A 27 1.31 -17.72 16.69
CA LYS A 27 1.42 -18.80 17.68
C LYS A 27 0.11 -18.99 18.46
N GLU A 28 -0.53 -17.90 18.83
CA GLU A 28 -1.73 -17.90 19.69
C GLU A 28 -3.02 -18.26 18.92
N ASN A 29 -3.02 -18.16 17.59
CA ASN A 29 -4.22 -18.33 16.77
C ASN A 29 -4.01 -19.32 15.62
N ASN A 30 -5.06 -20.09 15.31
CA ASN A 30 -5.11 -20.96 14.14
C ASN A 30 -5.68 -20.21 12.94
N PHE A 31 -4.82 -19.92 11.97
CA PHE A 31 -5.20 -19.21 10.74
C PHE A 31 -5.38 -20.16 9.55
N SER A 32 -6.42 -19.93 8.77
CA SER A 32 -6.68 -20.64 7.51
C SER A 32 -6.08 -19.95 6.29
N GLY A 33 -5.60 -18.72 6.45
CA GLY A 33 -4.96 -17.96 5.40
C GLY A 33 -4.41 -16.63 5.90
N PHE A 34 -3.43 -16.13 5.17
CA PHE A 34 -2.84 -14.82 5.42
C PHE A 34 -3.13 -13.88 4.25
N PHE A 35 -3.57 -12.68 4.55
CA PHE A 35 -3.63 -11.58 3.59
C PHE A 35 -2.42 -10.69 3.80
N SER A 36 -1.73 -10.36 2.71
CA SER A 36 -0.56 -9.49 2.76
C SER A 36 -0.71 -8.29 1.83
N GLU A 37 -0.31 -7.14 2.35
CA GLU A 37 0.08 -5.98 1.56
C GLU A 37 1.39 -6.28 0.79
N GLY A 38 1.52 -5.76 -0.44
CA GLY A 38 2.74 -5.87 -1.24
C GLY A 38 2.49 -5.64 -2.72
N VAL A 39 2.94 -4.49 -3.23
CA VAL A 39 2.86 -4.18 -4.67
C VAL A 39 3.98 -4.89 -5.42
N ASP A 40 3.64 -5.66 -6.45
CA ASP A 40 4.63 -6.20 -7.37
C ASP A 40 5.25 -5.06 -8.21
N SER A 41 6.54 -4.83 -7.99
CA SER A 41 7.34 -3.78 -8.61
C SER A 41 8.26 -4.26 -9.73
N LYS A 42 8.21 -5.57 -10.09
CA LYS A 42 9.15 -6.20 -11.05
C LYS A 42 9.16 -5.59 -12.46
N LYS A 43 8.28 -4.64 -12.77
CA LYS A 43 8.21 -3.91 -14.04
C LYS A 43 7.86 -2.42 -13.89
N LEU A 44 8.33 -1.76 -12.82
CA LEU A 44 8.06 -0.33 -12.62
C LEU A 44 8.70 0.53 -13.71
N ILE A 45 9.99 0.33 -13.98
CA ILE A 45 10.75 1.11 -14.96
C ILE A 45 10.51 0.50 -16.34
N THR A 46 9.51 1.02 -17.05
CA THR A 46 9.25 0.69 -18.46
C THR A 46 8.99 1.98 -19.24
N LYS A 47 9.30 1.99 -20.54
CA LYS A 47 9.04 3.15 -21.42
C LYS A 47 7.59 3.65 -21.32
N ASN A 48 6.63 2.73 -21.22
CA ASN A 48 5.21 3.06 -21.07
C ASN A 48 4.87 3.72 -19.72
N ASN A 49 5.51 3.32 -18.61
CA ASN A 49 5.26 3.96 -17.32
C ASN A 49 5.95 5.32 -17.21
N LEU A 50 7.16 5.44 -17.76
CA LEU A 50 7.92 6.69 -17.83
C LEU A 50 7.20 7.76 -18.65
N THR A 51 6.53 7.36 -19.74
CA THR A 51 5.75 8.30 -20.57
C THR A 51 4.45 8.75 -19.88
N LYS A 52 3.80 7.87 -19.11
CA LYS A 52 2.56 8.22 -18.40
C LYS A 52 2.77 9.15 -17.22
N GLU A 53 3.71 8.83 -16.33
CA GLU A 53 3.91 9.57 -15.07
C GLU A 53 5.41 9.85 -14.81
N PRO A 54 6.09 10.60 -15.71
CA PRO A 54 7.54 10.79 -15.66
C PRO A 54 8.04 11.36 -14.32
N PHE A 55 7.24 12.24 -13.70
CA PHE A 55 7.57 12.90 -12.43
C PHE A 55 7.40 12.02 -11.19
N LEU A 56 6.72 10.86 -11.31
CA LEU A 56 6.44 9.97 -10.18
C LEU A 56 7.26 8.68 -10.18
N ILE A 57 7.74 8.22 -11.34
CA ILE A 57 8.41 6.91 -11.42
C ILE A 57 9.60 6.81 -10.48
N LEU A 58 10.46 7.85 -10.44
CA LEU A 58 11.64 7.85 -9.59
C LEU A 58 11.27 7.91 -8.09
N PRO A 59 10.41 8.83 -7.61
CA PRO A 59 9.90 8.80 -6.24
C PRO A 59 9.26 7.46 -5.83
N ILE A 60 8.43 6.88 -6.71
CA ILE A 60 7.79 5.58 -6.47
C ILE A 60 8.83 4.48 -6.35
N TYR A 61 9.83 4.44 -7.25
CA TYR A 61 10.89 3.44 -7.22
C TYR A 61 11.67 3.51 -5.91
N SER A 62 12.11 4.71 -5.53
CA SER A 62 12.83 4.95 -4.27
C SER A 62 12.00 4.51 -3.06
N PHE A 63 10.71 4.87 -3.03
CA PHE A 63 9.80 4.49 -1.96
C PHE A 63 9.63 2.96 -1.86
N LEU A 64 9.41 2.28 -2.99
CA LEU A 64 9.25 0.82 -3.01
C LEU A 64 10.55 0.10 -2.60
N LYS A 65 11.72 0.60 -2.99
CA LYS A 65 13.01 0.05 -2.54
C LYS A 65 13.22 0.20 -1.04
N ILE A 66 12.82 1.34 -0.46
CA ILE A 66 12.86 1.55 0.98
C ILE A 66 11.92 0.57 1.69
N LEU A 67 10.69 0.40 1.19
CA LEU A 67 9.75 -0.58 1.76
C LEU A 67 10.27 -2.01 1.65
N GLN A 68 10.84 -2.41 0.51
CA GLN A 68 11.37 -3.76 0.30
C GLN A 68 12.58 -4.06 1.19
N SER A 69 13.51 -3.10 1.34
CA SER A 69 14.69 -3.30 2.18
C SER A 69 14.35 -3.34 3.67
N ARG A 70 13.22 -2.76 4.08
CA ARG A 70 12.83 -2.64 5.49
C ARG A 70 11.71 -3.61 5.92
N GLY A 71 10.87 -4.07 4.99
CA GLY A 71 9.64 -4.86 5.22
C GLY A 71 9.87 -6.31 5.64
N THR A 72 10.46 -6.51 6.82
CA THR A 72 10.84 -7.83 7.34
C THR A 72 9.67 -8.68 7.87
N GLU A 73 8.49 -8.08 8.07
CA GLU A 73 7.28 -8.79 8.49
C GLU A 73 6.72 -9.71 7.40
N PHE A 74 6.87 -9.34 6.13
CA PHE A 74 6.43 -10.20 5.03
C PHE A 74 7.28 -11.47 4.93
N ASP A 75 8.60 -11.36 5.07
CA ASP A 75 9.51 -12.51 5.09
C ASP A 75 9.17 -13.48 6.24
N GLU A 76 8.82 -12.94 7.40
CA GLU A 76 8.41 -13.75 8.54
C GLU A 76 7.06 -14.44 8.29
N LEU A 77 6.10 -13.73 7.71
CA LEU A 77 4.82 -14.30 7.31
C LEU A 77 5.02 -15.43 6.29
N GLN A 78 5.95 -15.27 5.34
CA GLN A 78 6.32 -16.27 4.35
C GLN A 78 6.96 -17.51 4.99
N LYS A 79 7.86 -17.32 5.96
CA LYS A 79 8.45 -18.43 6.74
C LYS A 79 7.38 -19.23 7.50
N ILE A 80 6.44 -18.54 8.14
CA ILE A 80 5.34 -19.18 8.89
C ILE A 80 4.39 -19.91 7.93
N SER A 81 4.05 -19.27 6.81
CA SER A 81 3.22 -19.84 5.74
C SER A 81 3.80 -21.16 5.22
N LEU A 82 5.09 -21.18 4.88
CA LEU A 82 5.78 -22.37 4.42
C LEU A 82 5.81 -23.47 5.50
N LYS A 83 6.20 -23.11 6.73
CA LYS A 83 6.30 -24.06 7.84
C LYS A 83 4.97 -24.73 8.19
N ARG A 84 3.87 -23.97 8.10
CA ARG A 84 2.53 -24.42 8.52
C ARG A 84 1.62 -24.79 7.35
N LYS A 85 2.11 -24.72 6.10
CA LYS A 85 1.34 -24.93 4.87
C LYS A 85 0.06 -24.06 4.80
N ILE A 86 0.16 -22.80 5.24
CA ILE A 86 -0.94 -21.82 5.20
C ILE A 86 -0.77 -20.94 3.96
N SER A 87 -1.82 -20.74 3.17
CA SER A 87 -1.76 -19.91 1.96
C SER A 87 -1.60 -18.41 2.28
N ILE A 88 -0.74 -17.72 1.53
CA ILE A 88 -0.64 -16.25 1.49
C ILE A 88 -1.38 -15.74 0.25
N TYR A 89 -2.22 -14.73 0.44
CA TYR A 89 -2.97 -14.05 -0.61
C TYR A 89 -2.52 -12.59 -0.70
N GLY A 90 -1.86 -12.24 -1.81
CA GLY A 90 -1.49 -10.86 -2.13
C GLY A 90 -2.72 -10.02 -2.47
N LEU A 91 -2.94 -8.94 -1.73
CA LEU A 91 -4.11 -8.08 -1.91
C LEU A 91 -3.91 -6.96 -2.93
N ASP A 92 -2.67 -6.56 -3.18
CA ASP A 92 -2.37 -5.46 -4.09
C ASP A 92 -2.46 -5.85 -5.57
N GLU A 93 -2.73 -4.84 -6.39
CA GLU A 93 -2.50 -4.91 -7.83
C GLU A 93 -1.02 -4.64 -8.14
N ASN A 94 -0.60 -5.02 -9.34
CA ASN A 94 0.71 -4.62 -9.83
C ASN A 94 0.80 -3.09 -9.95
N ILE A 95 2.01 -2.54 -9.88
CA ILE A 95 2.22 -1.09 -9.88
C ILE A 95 1.73 -0.41 -11.17
N LYS A 96 1.78 -1.11 -12.32
CA LYS A 96 1.28 -0.60 -13.60
C LYS A 96 -0.23 -0.31 -13.52
N SER A 97 -1.01 -1.23 -12.96
CA SER A 97 -2.46 -1.05 -12.79
C SER A 97 -2.79 0.07 -11.80
N ILE A 98 -1.97 0.26 -10.76
CA ILE A 98 -2.10 1.40 -9.83
C ILE A 98 -1.84 2.72 -10.57
N LEU A 99 -0.77 2.79 -11.36
CA LEU A 99 -0.46 3.95 -12.20
C LEU A 99 -1.56 4.22 -13.22
N ASP A 100 -2.08 3.21 -13.91
CA ASP A 100 -3.14 3.35 -14.90
C ASP A 100 -4.46 3.88 -14.28
N ARG A 101 -4.76 3.50 -13.03
CA ARG A 101 -5.95 4.01 -12.31
C ARG A 101 -5.74 5.43 -11.76
N PHE A 102 -4.51 5.76 -11.39
CA PHE A 102 -4.15 7.09 -10.95
C PHE A 102 -4.16 8.06 -12.13
N HIS A 103 -3.50 7.68 -13.21
CA HIS A 103 -3.25 8.48 -14.40
C HIS A 103 -4.53 8.96 -15.04
N LYS A 104 -4.76 10.27 -14.95
CA LYS A 104 -5.87 10.98 -15.57
C LYS A 104 -5.36 12.32 -16.05
N GLN A 105 -5.92 12.83 -17.14
CA GLN A 105 -5.49 14.10 -17.75
C GLN A 105 -5.45 15.25 -16.73
N TYR A 106 -6.43 15.31 -15.82
CA TYR A 106 -6.46 16.34 -14.78
C TYR A 106 -5.28 16.30 -13.81
N ASN A 107 -4.56 15.18 -13.66
CA ASN A 107 -3.41 15.11 -12.76
C ASN A 107 -2.22 15.93 -13.28
N TYR A 108 -2.07 16.08 -14.60
CA TYR A 108 -1.08 17.01 -15.16
C TYR A 108 -1.39 18.44 -14.77
N PHE A 109 -2.66 18.83 -14.77
CA PHE A 109 -3.10 20.14 -14.29
C PHE A 109 -2.89 20.31 -12.78
N ILE A 110 -3.08 19.25 -11.98
CA ILE A 110 -2.75 19.27 -10.54
C ILE A 110 -1.25 19.49 -10.35
N TYR A 111 -0.40 18.78 -11.07
CA TYR A 111 1.05 18.97 -10.99
C TYR A 111 1.45 20.40 -11.39
N ALA A 112 0.94 20.89 -12.52
CA ALA A 112 1.20 22.25 -12.99
C ALA A 112 0.74 23.29 -11.96
N PHE A 113 -0.45 23.13 -11.37
CA PHE A 113 -0.95 24.00 -10.32
C PHE A 113 -0.05 24.02 -9.08
N ILE A 114 0.40 22.85 -8.60
CA ILE A 114 1.34 22.75 -7.49
C ILE A 114 2.65 23.47 -7.85
N PHE A 115 3.15 23.29 -9.07
CA PHE A 115 4.38 23.93 -9.54
C PHE A 115 4.27 25.45 -9.60
N PHE A 116 3.18 25.99 -10.16
CA PHE A 116 2.94 27.42 -10.16
C PHE A 116 2.80 27.99 -8.74
N LEU A 117 2.13 27.28 -7.84
CA LEU A 117 2.03 27.69 -6.44
C LEU A 117 3.42 27.76 -5.78
N MET A 118 4.29 26.77 -6.04
CA MET A 118 5.67 26.79 -5.54
C MET A 118 6.48 27.96 -6.10
N LEU A 119 6.30 28.30 -7.38
CA LEU A 119 6.95 29.47 -7.97
C LEU A 119 6.53 30.78 -7.31
N ILE A 120 5.25 30.91 -6.94
CA ILE A 120 4.76 32.09 -6.20
C ILE A 120 5.37 32.15 -4.79
N ILE A 121 5.47 31.01 -4.10
CA ILE A 121 6.00 30.93 -2.72
C ILE A 121 7.49 31.27 -2.66
N VAL A 122 8.28 30.80 -3.63
CA VAL A 122 9.74 30.92 -3.62
C VAL A 122 10.22 32.32 -4.06
N ASP A 123 9.28 33.20 -4.40
CA ASP A 123 9.49 34.53 -4.98
C ASP A 123 10.18 34.48 -6.35
N ILE A 124 9.70 35.30 -7.29
CA ILE A 124 10.01 35.24 -8.72
C ILE A 124 11.37 35.91 -9.00
N GLY A 125 12.39 35.57 -8.22
CA GLY A 125 13.77 35.69 -8.68
C GLY A 125 13.99 34.62 -9.75
N GLN A 126 14.25 35.01 -11.00
CA GLN A 126 14.56 34.12 -12.13
C GLN A 126 15.89 33.36 -11.97
N SER A 127 16.27 33.01 -10.74
CA SER A 127 17.40 32.15 -10.51
C SER A 127 17.03 30.71 -10.89
N ILE A 128 17.93 30.04 -11.58
CA ILE A 128 17.85 28.59 -11.83
C ILE A 128 17.63 27.80 -10.53
N ILE A 129 18.14 28.32 -9.41
CA ILE A 129 18.00 27.70 -8.08
C ILE A 129 16.52 27.67 -7.66
N ASN A 130 15.78 28.77 -7.84
CA ASN A 130 14.35 28.83 -7.48
C ASN A 130 13.49 27.91 -8.34
N LEU A 131 13.82 27.75 -9.62
CA LEU A 131 13.16 26.81 -10.52
C LEU A 131 13.40 25.35 -10.09
N VAL A 132 14.65 24.99 -9.78
CA VAL A 132 15.00 23.64 -9.31
C VAL A 132 14.31 23.34 -7.98
N PHE A 133 14.32 24.28 -7.04
CA PHE A 133 13.64 24.13 -5.76
C PHE A 133 12.13 23.90 -5.94
N SER A 134 11.47 24.73 -6.76
CA SER A 134 10.05 24.59 -7.06
C SER A 134 9.73 23.23 -7.70
N PHE A 135 10.58 22.75 -8.61
CA PHE A 135 10.41 21.45 -9.25
C PHE A 135 10.51 20.29 -8.23
N VAL A 136 11.51 20.32 -7.35
CA VAL A 136 11.70 19.29 -6.32
C VAL A 136 10.52 19.24 -5.35
N PHE A 137 10.13 20.39 -4.81
CA PHE A 137 9.02 20.45 -3.84
C PHE A 137 7.67 20.08 -4.47
N SER A 138 7.43 20.50 -5.72
CA SER A 138 6.21 20.10 -6.44
C SER A 138 6.16 18.61 -6.69
N SER A 139 7.30 17.99 -7.00
CA SER A 139 7.40 16.54 -7.17
C SER A 139 7.14 15.80 -5.86
N ILE A 140 7.61 16.32 -4.72
CA ILE A 140 7.32 15.77 -3.38
C ILE A 140 5.82 15.86 -3.06
N LEU A 141 5.21 17.02 -3.27
CA LEU A 141 3.79 17.24 -3.04
C LEU A 141 2.91 16.37 -3.94
N TYR A 142 3.26 16.29 -5.23
CA TYR A 142 2.56 15.43 -6.20
C TYR A 142 2.72 13.94 -5.86
N PHE A 143 3.88 13.52 -5.36
CA PHE A 143 4.08 12.18 -4.83
C PHE A 143 3.23 11.90 -3.58
N GLY A 144 3.10 12.88 -2.67
CA GLY A 144 2.18 12.81 -1.53
C GLY A 144 0.72 12.65 -1.97
N TYR A 145 0.29 13.43 -2.96
CA TYR A 145 -1.02 13.29 -3.61
C TYR A 145 -1.22 11.88 -4.19
N PHE A 146 -0.23 11.37 -4.92
CA PHE A 146 -0.24 10.00 -5.45
C PHE A 146 -0.42 8.96 -4.35
N ILE A 147 0.34 9.04 -3.25
CA ILE A 147 0.23 8.10 -2.11
C ILE A 147 -1.20 8.13 -1.54
N ILE A 148 -1.77 9.31 -1.31
CA ILE A 148 -3.10 9.44 -0.73
C ILE A 148 -4.16 8.81 -1.65
N ILE A 149 -4.16 9.16 -2.93
CA ILE A 149 -5.15 8.64 -3.88
C ILE A 149 -5.02 7.14 -4.05
N THR A 150 -3.79 6.65 -4.25
CA THR A 150 -3.54 5.22 -4.47
C THR A 150 -3.82 4.39 -3.22
N SER A 151 -3.55 4.91 -2.01
CA SER A 151 -3.96 4.28 -0.74
C SER A 151 -5.47 3.98 -0.71
N LYS A 152 -6.32 4.97 -1.07
CA LYS A 152 -7.78 4.76 -1.13
C LYS A 152 -8.18 3.73 -2.19
N ILE A 153 -7.49 3.69 -3.33
CA ILE A 153 -7.74 2.72 -4.40
C ILE A 153 -7.38 1.31 -3.94
N ARG A 154 -6.19 1.14 -3.35
CA ARG A 154 -5.68 -0.14 -2.82
C ARG A 154 -6.62 -0.72 -1.77
N GLU A 155 -7.04 0.07 -0.79
CA GLU A 155 -7.98 -0.37 0.25
C GLU A 155 -9.30 -0.89 -0.35
N ARG A 156 -9.86 -0.21 -1.36
CA ARG A 156 -11.08 -0.69 -2.03
C ARG A 156 -10.87 -2.04 -2.73
N ILE A 157 -9.71 -2.23 -3.36
CA ILE A 157 -9.34 -3.49 -4.01
C ILE A 157 -9.16 -4.59 -2.96
N TRP A 158 -8.46 -4.30 -1.87
CA TRP A 158 -8.23 -5.22 -0.77
C TRP A 158 -9.54 -5.74 -0.21
N ILE A 159 -10.47 -4.85 0.11
CA ILE A 159 -11.81 -5.23 0.60
C ILE A 159 -12.52 -6.15 -0.38
N LYS A 160 -12.51 -5.82 -1.69
CA LYS A 160 -13.11 -6.69 -2.71
C LYS A 160 -12.46 -8.08 -2.77
N ARG A 161 -11.13 -8.15 -2.69
CA ARG A 161 -10.38 -9.41 -2.72
C ARG A 161 -10.58 -10.24 -1.46
N ILE A 162 -10.54 -9.62 -0.28
CA ILE A 162 -10.82 -10.26 1.01
C ILE A 162 -12.23 -10.87 0.96
N VAL A 163 -13.25 -10.10 0.59
CA VAL A 163 -14.63 -10.59 0.49
C VAL A 163 -14.72 -11.78 -0.47
N ARG A 164 -14.07 -11.70 -1.63
CA ARG A 164 -14.07 -12.78 -2.62
C ARG A 164 -13.41 -14.04 -2.05
N ILE A 165 -12.19 -13.95 -1.54
CA ILE A 165 -11.42 -15.09 -1.01
C ILE A 165 -12.15 -15.71 0.18
N SER A 166 -12.65 -14.87 1.08
CA SER A 166 -13.43 -15.32 2.23
C SER A 166 -14.73 -15.99 1.82
N LYS A 167 -15.40 -15.62 0.72
CA LYS A 167 -16.59 -16.36 0.22
C LYS A 167 -16.24 -17.79 -0.20
N TYR A 168 -15.12 -17.99 -0.91
CA TYR A 168 -14.70 -19.31 -1.39
C TYR A 168 -14.24 -20.25 -0.27
N LYS A 169 -13.63 -19.72 0.80
CA LYS A 169 -13.22 -20.53 1.96
C LYS A 169 -14.37 -20.64 2.96
N ARG A 170 -14.96 -21.83 3.10
CA ARG A 170 -16.19 -22.06 3.89
C ARG A 170 -16.06 -21.67 5.38
N LYS A 171 -14.88 -21.81 6.01
CA LYS A 171 -14.63 -21.49 7.44
C LYS A 171 -13.16 -21.10 7.67
N GLY A 172 -12.86 -20.34 8.74
CA GLY A 172 -11.49 -20.08 9.18
C GLY A 172 -11.20 -18.65 9.61
N ASN A 173 -10.19 -18.48 10.47
CA ASN A 173 -9.64 -17.18 10.84
C ASN A 173 -8.62 -16.75 9.78
N PHE A 174 -8.61 -15.47 9.42
CA PHE A 174 -7.62 -14.90 8.50
C PHE A 174 -6.84 -13.81 9.20
N LEU A 175 -5.54 -13.73 8.93
CA LEU A 175 -4.70 -12.62 9.40
C LEU A 175 -4.40 -11.69 8.24
N LEU A 176 -4.78 -10.42 8.34
CA LEU A 176 -4.29 -9.35 7.47
C LEU A 176 -3.10 -8.67 8.12
N VAL A 177 -1.95 -8.71 7.45
CA VAL A 177 -0.77 -7.91 7.79
C VAL A 177 -0.66 -6.77 6.78
N ALA A 178 -0.82 -5.54 7.26
CA ALA A 178 -0.77 -4.33 6.44
C ALA A 178 -0.28 -3.13 7.26
N GLY A 179 0.13 -2.07 6.56
CA GLY A 179 0.53 -0.81 7.18
C GLY A 179 -0.56 -0.25 8.11
N LYS A 180 -0.17 0.25 9.28
CA LYS A 180 -1.08 0.75 10.33
C LYS A 180 -2.10 1.77 9.82
N PHE A 181 -1.72 2.59 8.83
CA PHE A 181 -2.58 3.60 8.23
C PHE A 181 -3.81 3.02 7.50
N HIS A 182 -3.75 1.77 7.03
CA HIS A 182 -4.85 1.13 6.31
C HIS A 182 -5.86 0.43 7.24
N ILE A 183 -5.39 -0.08 8.38
CA ILE A 183 -6.16 -0.96 9.29
C ILE A 183 -7.49 -0.36 9.70
N ASN A 184 -7.52 0.91 10.12
CA ASN A 184 -8.74 1.53 10.64
C ASN A 184 -9.85 1.60 9.59
N ARG A 185 -9.49 1.92 8.35
CA ARG A 185 -10.45 2.02 7.25
C ARG A 185 -10.90 0.65 6.77
N VAL A 186 -9.95 -0.28 6.65
CA VAL A 186 -10.24 -1.68 6.30
C VAL A 186 -11.18 -2.30 7.34
N LYS A 187 -10.92 -2.10 8.65
CA LYS A 187 -11.78 -2.53 9.75
C LYS A 187 -13.23 -2.08 9.56
N LYS A 188 -13.43 -0.76 9.41
CA LYS A 188 -14.77 -0.17 9.25
C LYS A 188 -15.52 -0.77 8.07
N GLU A 189 -14.85 -0.95 6.94
CA GLU A 189 -15.47 -1.49 5.72
C GLU A 189 -15.74 -2.99 5.78
N LEU A 190 -14.93 -3.78 6.50
CA LEU A 190 -15.18 -5.20 6.72
C LEU A 190 -16.37 -5.42 7.67
N ILE A 191 -16.46 -4.64 8.76
CA ILE A 191 -17.59 -4.72 9.69
C ILE A 191 -18.91 -4.38 8.97
N LYS A 192 -18.93 -3.32 8.16
CA LYS A 192 -20.10 -2.96 7.32
C LYS A 192 -20.54 -4.09 6.38
N ARG A 193 -19.62 -4.99 6.03
CA ARG A 193 -19.87 -6.14 5.15
C ARG A 193 -20.20 -7.43 5.92
N GLY A 194 -20.40 -7.34 7.24
CA GLY A 194 -20.80 -8.45 8.10
C GLY A 194 -19.66 -9.39 8.51
N PHE A 195 -18.41 -8.93 8.46
CA PHE A 195 -17.28 -9.71 8.98
C PHE A 195 -17.09 -9.47 10.48
N SER A 196 -16.75 -10.53 11.22
CA SER A 196 -16.16 -10.39 12.54
C SER A 196 -14.71 -9.95 12.39
N VAL A 197 -14.30 -8.90 13.11
CA VAL A 197 -12.99 -8.27 12.93
C VAL A 197 -12.34 -7.99 14.27
N GLU A 198 -11.15 -8.55 14.47
CA GLU A 198 -10.34 -8.38 15.68
C GLU A 198 -9.05 -7.62 15.34
N VAL A 199 -8.62 -6.72 16.21
CA VAL A 199 -7.33 -6.02 16.04
C VAL A 199 -6.29 -6.74 16.89
N ALA A 200 -5.28 -7.28 16.24
CA ALA A 200 -4.20 -8.04 16.87
C ALA A 200 -3.02 -7.15 17.26
#